data_AF-A0A840MPE6-F1
#
_entry.id   AF-A0A840MPE6-F1
#
_cell.length_a   1.000
_cell.length_b   1.000
_cell.length_c   1.000
_cell.angle_alpha   90.00
_cell.angle_beta   90.00
_cell.angle_gamma   90.00
#
_symmetry.space_group_name_H-M   'P 1'
#
loop_
_entity.id
_entity.type
_entity.pdbx_description
1 polymer ?
#
loop_
_entity_poly.entity_id
_entity_poly.type
_entity_poly.pdbx_seq_one_letter_code
_entity_poly.pdbx_strand_id
1 'polypeptide(L)'
;MELGQQIIWALCAVLVLAILYWLVKRRRVWNQRYGPLTKLDLVAEAEILLHYKRYSEAIQLLLEAQLRDPRNMHAKLQLLRCYAKLNNRDEFERVARDVYPALIQNKLILWDKIARAGRKMDPDNPLYQPSGNTQQGRS
;
A
#
# COMPACT_ATOMS: atom_id res chain seq x y z
N MET A 1 21.55 32.08 47.82
CA MET A 1 21.63 30.65 47.41
C MET A 1 20.53 30.26 46.41
N GLU A 2 19.69 31.18 45.91
CA GLU A 2 18.54 30.84 45.05
C GLU A 2 18.86 30.67 43.55
N LEU A 3 19.98 31.24 43.07
CA LEU A 3 20.42 31.12 41.68
C LEU A 3 20.76 29.69 41.26
N GLY A 4 21.25 28.85 42.18
CA GLY A 4 21.58 27.45 41.89
C GLY A 4 20.34 26.58 41.66
N GLN A 5 19.25 26.85 42.38
CA GLN A 5 18.00 26.09 42.23
C GLN A 5 17.29 26.38 40.91
N GLN A 6 17.28 27.64 40.46
CA GLN A 6 16.65 28.01 39.18
C GLN A 6 17.30 27.30 37.98
N ILE A 7 18.62 27.11 38.00
CA ILE A 7 19.34 26.39 36.95
C ILE A 7 18.94 24.91 36.93
N ILE A 8 18.76 24.29 38.10
CA ILE A 8 18.33 22.89 38.22
C ILE A 8 16.92 22.73 37.64
N TRP A 9 15.98 23.62 37.98
CA TRP A 9 14.63 23.60 37.42
C TRP A 9 14.60 23.80 35.90
N ALA A 10 15.44 24.70 35.37
CA ALA A 10 15.55 24.93 33.93
C ALA A 10 16.07 23.70 33.17
N LEU A 11 17.09 23.01 33.70
CA LEU A 11 17.62 21.78 33.10
C LEU A 11 16.60 20.64 33.12
N CYS A 12 15.85 20.49 34.22
CA CYS A 12 14.76 19.52 34.31
C CYS A 12 13.67 19.80 33.26
N ALA A 13 13.28 21.06 33.07
CA ALA A 13 12.28 21.43 32.07
C ALA A 13 12.73 21.07 30.65
N VAL A 14 14.00 21.33 30.30
CA VAL A 14 14.54 20.99 28.97
C VAL A 14 14.59 19.48 28.76
N LEU A 15 14.99 18.70 29.77
CA LEU A 15 15.01 17.24 29.68
C LEU A 15 13.60 16.66 29.53
N VAL A 16 12.62 17.16 30.28
CA VAL A 16 11.22 16.74 30.14
C VAL A 16 10.69 17.07 28.75
N LEU A 17 10.95 18.27 28.23
CA LEU A 17 10.57 18.66 26.87
C LEU A 17 11.24 17.79 25.81
N ALA A 18 12.52 17.44 25.98
CA ALA A 18 13.25 16.56 25.07
C ALA A 18 12.70 15.12 25.09
N ILE A 19 12.35 14.59 26.27
CA ILE A 19 11.73 13.28 26.44
C ILE A 19 10.34 13.28 25.82
N LEU A 20 9.52 14.30 26.09
CA LEU A 20 8.18 14.44 25.48
C LEU A 20 8.28 14.55 23.95
N TYR A 21 9.22 15.35 23.44
CA TYR A 21 9.50 15.44 22.01
C TYR A 21 9.90 14.08 21.44
N TRP A 22 10.80 13.34 22.10
CA TRP A 22 11.22 12.02 21.67
C TRP A 22 10.07 11.01 21.72
N LEU A 23 9.21 11.04 22.75
CA LEU A 23 8.03 10.18 22.86
C LEU A 23 6.99 10.50 21.78
N VAL A 24 6.76 11.78 21.47
CA VAL A 24 5.86 12.21 20.39
C VAL A 24 6.42 11.82 19.02
N LYS A 25 7.72 12.04 18.78
CA LYS A 25 8.40 11.64 17.55
C LYS A 25 8.43 10.11 17.40
N ARG A 26 8.66 9.38 18.49
CA ARG A 26 8.60 7.91 18.53
C ARG A 26 7.18 7.41 18.29
N ARG A 27 6.16 8.04 18.87
CA ARG A 27 4.75 7.78 18.51
C ARG A 27 4.48 7.99 17.03
N ARG A 28 5.03 9.04 16.41
CA ARG A 28 4.88 9.27 14.95
C ARG A 28 5.44 8.14 14.08
N VAL A 29 6.52 7.48 14.52
CA VAL A 29 7.10 6.31 13.83
C VAL A 29 6.28 5.04 14.09
N TRP A 30 5.75 4.85 15.29
CA TRP A 30 4.95 3.67 15.67
C TRP A 30 3.54 3.67 15.03
N ASN A 31 2.95 4.85 14.82
CA ASN A 31 1.64 4.98 14.17
C ASN A 31 1.65 4.66 12.67
N GLN A 32 2.83 4.40 12.06
CA GLN A 32 2.93 3.87 10.70
C GLN A 32 2.71 2.35 10.63
N ARG A 33 2.76 1.62 11.76
CA ARG A 33 2.74 0.15 11.75
C ARG A 33 1.49 -0.48 12.39
N TYR A 34 0.88 0.17 13.39
CA TYR A 34 -0.39 -0.29 13.97
C TYR A 34 -1.21 0.94 14.43
N GLY A 35 -2.28 1.26 13.68
CA GLY A 35 -3.24 2.34 13.97
C GLY A 35 -4.64 1.79 14.29
N PRO A 36 -5.56 2.62 14.81
CA PRO A 36 -6.91 2.21 15.23
C PRO A 36 -7.74 1.71 14.05
N LEU A 37 -8.64 0.73 14.29
CA LEU A 37 -9.22 -0.13 13.24
C LEU A 37 -9.95 0.61 12.10
N THR A 38 -9.21 1.04 11.09
CA THR A 38 -9.68 1.90 10.00
C THR A 38 -8.97 1.50 8.73
N LYS A 39 -9.68 1.51 7.57
CA LYS A 39 -9.25 1.32 6.16
C LYS A 39 -8.05 0.38 5.88
N LEU A 40 -6.89 0.67 6.45
CA LEU A 40 -5.75 -0.22 6.54
C LEU A 40 -6.15 -1.58 7.14
N ASP A 41 -7.08 -1.63 8.08
CA ASP A 41 -7.48 -2.88 8.73
C ASP A 41 -8.09 -3.90 7.78
N LEU A 42 -9.04 -3.49 6.92
CA LEU A 42 -9.62 -4.40 5.94
C LEU A 42 -8.57 -4.91 4.94
N VAL A 43 -7.66 -4.02 4.52
CA VAL A 43 -6.61 -4.41 3.57
C VAL A 43 -5.54 -5.26 4.25
N ALA A 44 -5.19 -4.98 5.49
CA ALA A 44 -4.24 -5.76 6.28
C ALA A 44 -4.79 -7.14 6.64
N GLU A 45 -6.07 -7.23 7.03
CA GLU A 45 -6.77 -8.48 7.25
C GLU A 45 -6.83 -9.31 5.95
N ALA A 46 -7.15 -8.67 4.82
CA ALA A 46 -7.08 -9.31 3.52
C ALA A 46 -5.66 -9.84 3.22
N GLU A 47 -4.59 -9.09 3.50
CA GLU A 47 -3.22 -9.56 3.32
C GLU A 47 -2.91 -10.83 4.15
N ILE A 48 -3.37 -10.87 5.39
CA ILE A 48 -3.28 -12.07 6.23
C ILE A 48 -4.01 -13.24 5.56
N LEU A 49 -5.23 -13.02 5.04
CA LEU A 49 -5.99 -14.04 4.32
C LEU A 49 -5.28 -14.51 3.03
N LEU A 50 -4.62 -13.61 2.29
CA LEU A 50 -3.79 -13.98 1.14
C LEU A 50 -2.65 -14.93 1.54
N HIS A 51 -2.01 -14.71 2.70
CA HIS A 51 -0.97 -15.62 3.21
C HIS A 51 -1.51 -17.03 3.47
N TYR A 52 -2.75 -17.13 3.96
CA TYR A 52 -3.46 -18.39 4.14
C TYR A 52 -4.16 -18.90 2.87
N LYS A 53 -3.93 -18.26 1.71
CA LYS A 53 -4.52 -18.61 0.41
C LYS A 53 -6.06 -18.59 0.40
N ARG A 54 -6.69 -17.83 1.30
CA ARG A 54 -8.15 -17.63 1.39
C ARG A 54 -8.57 -16.46 0.49
N TYR A 55 -8.45 -16.64 -0.82
CA TYR A 55 -8.59 -15.54 -1.78
C TYR A 55 -10.02 -15.00 -1.89
N SER A 56 -11.05 -15.85 -1.79
CA SER A 56 -12.45 -15.43 -1.86
C SER A 56 -12.82 -14.44 -0.75
N GLU A 57 -12.44 -14.76 0.48
CA GLU A 57 -12.69 -13.92 1.66
C GLU A 57 -11.84 -12.64 1.62
N ALA A 58 -10.59 -12.76 1.19
CA ALA A 58 -9.74 -11.58 0.97
C ALA A 58 -10.37 -10.61 -0.04
N ILE A 59 -10.93 -11.12 -1.14
CA ILE A 59 -11.61 -10.30 -2.14
C ILE A 59 -12.80 -9.56 -1.52
N GLN A 60 -13.60 -10.21 -0.68
CA GLN A 60 -14.74 -9.54 -0.02
C GLN A 60 -14.29 -8.34 0.81
N LEU A 61 -13.27 -8.50 1.66
CA LEU A 61 -12.73 -7.40 2.47
C LEU A 61 -12.11 -6.30 1.60
N LEU A 62 -11.44 -6.66 0.51
CA LEU A 62 -10.82 -5.69 -0.40
C LEU A 62 -11.86 -4.90 -1.20
N LEU A 63 -12.97 -5.53 -1.60
CA LEU A 63 -14.09 -4.85 -2.25
C LEU A 63 -14.79 -3.91 -1.27
N GLU A 64 -14.97 -4.31 -0.01
CA GLU A 64 -15.48 -3.41 1.02
C GLU A 64 -14.53 -2.21 1.25
N ALA A 65 -13.23 -2.45 1.27
CA ALA A 65 -12.23 -1.39 1.35
C ALA A 65 -12.31 -0.42 0.15
N GLN A 66 -12.62 -0.91 -1.05
CA GLN A 66 -12.86 -0.08 -2.23
C GLN A 66 -14.17 0.70 -2.18
N LEU A 67 -15.24 0.11 -1.63
CA LEU A 67 -16.51 0.84 -1.43
C LEU A 67 -16.32 2.03 -0.51
N ARG A 68 -15.52 1.87 0.56
CA ARG A 68 -15.19 2.95 1.50
C ARG A 68 -14.22 3.98 0.92
N ASP A 69 -13.26 3.54 0.10
CA ASP A 69 -12.37 4.43 -0.66
C ASP A 69 -12.05 3.89 -2.06
N PRO A 70 -12.74 4.39 -3.10
CA PRO A 70 -12.51 3.98 -4.48
C PRO A 70 -11.12 4.31 -5.02
N ARG A 71 -10.38 5.24 -4.39
CA ARG A 71 -9.03 5.63 -4.78
C ARG A 71 -7.94 4.84 -4.05
N ASN A 72 -8.33 3.85 -3.24
CA ASN A 72 -7.39 3.01 -2.50
C ASN A 72 -6.57 2.12 -3.44
N MET A 73 -5.42 2.64 -3.88
CA MET A 73 -4.51 1.92 -4.76
C MET A 73 -4.00 0.62 -4.14
N HIS A 74 -3.79 0.58 -2.82
CA HIS A 74 -3.31 -0.64 -2.17
C HIS A 74 -4.34 -1.78 -2.28
N ALA A 75 -5.62 -1.49 -2.05
CA ALA A 75 -6.70 -2.47 -2.21
C ALA A 75 -6.79 -2.97 -3.67
N LYS A 76 -6.71 -2.08 -4.66
CA LYS A 76 -6.68 -2.45 -6.09
C LYS A 76 -5.53 -3.41 -6.42
N LEU A 77 -4.33 -3.13 -5.91
CA LEU A 77 -3.16 -3.98 -6.13
C LEU A 77 -3.31 -5.35 -5.47
N GLN A 78 -3.90 -5.42 -4.28
CA GLN A 78 -4.17 -6.71 -3.62
C GLN A 78 -5.26 -7.51 -4.36
N LEU A 79 -6.30 -6.85 -4.89
CA LEU A 79 -7.32 -7.49 -5.73
C LEU A 79 -6.69 -8.13 -6.97
N LEU A 80 -5.78 -7.43 -7.66
CA LEU A 80 -5.04 -7.99 -8.79
C LEU A 80 -4.26 -9.26 -8.39
N ARG A 81 -3.64 -9.28 -7.20
CA ARG A 81 -2.95 -10.47 -6.70
C ARG A 81 -3.92 -11.63 -6.47
N CYS A 82 -5.10 -11.37 -5.88
CA CYS A 82 -6.13 -12.40 -5.67
C CYS A 82 -6.68 -12.93 -6.99
N TYR A 83 -7.08 -12.04 -7.91
CA TYR A 83 -7.64 -12.45 -9.20
C TYR A 83 -6.63 -13.20 -10.06
N ALA A 84 -5.34 -12.83 -10.00
CA ALA A 84 -4.28 -13.59 -10.65
C ALA A 84 -4.12 -15.02 -10.06
N LYS A 85 -4.37 -15.20 -8.76
CA LYS A 85 -4.33 -16.53 -8.12
C LYS A 85 -5.54 -17.39 -8.45
N LEU A 86 -6.71 -16.76 -8.63
CA LEU A 86 -7.95 -17.43 -9.03
C LEU A 86 -8.09 -17.61 -10.55
N ASN A 87 -7.13 -17.09 -11.34
CA ASN A 87 -7.21 -17.05 -12.81
C ASN A 87 -8.50 -16.38 -13.32
N ASN A 88 -9.00 -15.37 -12.59
CA ASN A 88 -10.18 -14.63 -12.97
C ASN A 88 -9.79 -13.49 -13.92
N ARG A 89 -9.77 -13.81 -15.22
CA ARG A 89 -9.36 -12.91 -16.30
C ARG A 89 -10.15 -11.59 -16.31
N ASP A 90 -11.47 -11.68 -16.27
CA ASP A 90 -12.35 -10.54 -16.51
C ASP A 90 -12.21 -9.49 -15.39
N GLU A 91 -12.25 -9.93 -14.13
CA GLU A 91 -12.06 -9.03 -13.00
C GLU A 91 -10.63 -8.51 -12.90
N PHE A 92 -9.65 -9.33 -13.26
CA PHE A 92 -8.26 -8.89 -13.31
C PHE A 92 -8.08 -7.76 -14.33
N GLU A 93 -8.63 -7.90 -15.55
CA GLU A 93 -8.57 -6.85 -16.57
C GLU A 93 -9.26 -5.57 -16.12
N ARG A 94 -10.45 -5.68 -15.55
CA ARG A 94 -11.21 -4.52 -15.05
C ARG A 94 -10.39 -3.70 -14.07
N VAL A 95 -9.79 -4.34 -13.07
CA VAL A 95 -8.95 -3.66 -12.08
C VAL A 95 -7.62 -3.19 -12.69
N ALA A 96 -7.03 -3.95 -13.62
CA ALA A 96 -5.77 -3.60 -14.27
C ALA A 96 -5.92 -2.31 -15.09
N ARG A 97 -7.02 -2.16 -15.82
CA ARG A 97 -7.36 -0.97 -16.60
C ARG A 97 -7.52 0.28 -15.72
N ASP A 98 -8.11 0.11 -14.54
CA ASP A 98 -8.32 1.19 -13.56
C ASP A 98 -7.00 1.66 -12.91
N VAL A 99 -6.07 0.75 -12.61
CA VAL A 99 -4.76 1.14 -12.06
C VAL A 99 -3.76 1.62 -13.12
N TYR A 100 -3.94 1.26 -14.38
CA TYR A 100 -2.98 1.52 -15.46
C TYR A 100 -2.54 2.98 -15.55
N PRO A 101 -3.44 3.99 -15.63
CA PRO A 101 -3.04 5.39 -15.80
C PRO A 101 -2.14 5.91 -14.68
N ALA A 102 -2.40 5.46 -13.44
CA ALA A 102 -1.61 5.87 -12.28
C ALA A 102 -0.24 5.18 -12.23
N LEU A 103 -0.12 3.95 -12.73
CA LEU A 103 1.12 3.19 -12.66
C LEU A 103 2.11 3.52 -13.78
N ILE A 104 1.63 3.85 -14.98
CA ILE A 104 2.53 4.17 -16.11
C ILE A 104 3.29 5.49 -15.91
N GLN A 105 2.75 6.42 -15.12
CA GLN A 105 3.38 7.73 -14.91
C GLN A 105 4.62 7.67 -14.02
N ASN A 106 4.61 6.81 -12.99
CA ASN A 106 5.65 6.84 -11.94
C ASN A 106 6.07 5.46 -11.42
N LYS A 107 5.44 4.36 -11.87
CA LYS A 107 5.61 3.01 -11.34
C LYS A 107 5.61 1.95 -12.45
N LEU A 108 6.32 2.21 -13.55
CA LEU A 108 6.36 1.33 -14.72
C LEU A 108 6.81 -0.11 -14.39
N ILE A 109 7.75 -0.27 -13.45
CA ILE A 109 8.21 -1.60 -12.99
C ILE A 109 7.08 -2.40 -12.32
N LEU A 110 6.20 -1.72 -11.57
CA LEU A 110 5.04 -2.37 -10.95
C LEU A 110 4.01 -2.74 -12.02
N TRP A 111 3.76 -1.84 -12.98
CA TRP A 111 2.91 -2.14 -14.13
C TRP A 111 3.38 -3.38 -14.89
N ASP A 112 4.67 -3.46 -15.20
CA ASP A 112 5.24 -4.58 -15.95
C ASP A 112 5.09 -5.93 -15.21
N LYS A 113 5.08 -5.94 -13.86
CA LYS A 113 4.72 -7.14 -13.07
C LYS A 113 3.25 -7.52 -13.26
N ILE A 114 2.33 -6.55 -13.24
CA ILE A 114 0.89 -6.76 -13.45
C ILE A 114 0.65 -7.25 -14.89
N ALA A 115 1.24 -6.58 -15.88
CA ALA A 115 1.11 -6.95 -17.29
C ALA A 115 1.66 -8.37 -17.55
N ARG A 116 2.79 -8.76 -16.95
CA ARG A 116 3.28 -10.14 -17.00
C ARG A 116 2.28 -11.15 -16.45
N ALA A 117 1.61 -10.85 -15.34
CA ALA A 117 0.58 -11.72 -14.79
C ALA A 117 -0.64 -11.77 -15.73
N GLY A 118 -1.06 -10.62 -16.24
CA GLY A 118 -2.14 -10.49 -17.23
C GLY A 118 -1.90 -11.33 -18.48
N ARG A 119 -0.71 -11.23 -19.10
CA ARG A 119 -0.33 -12.02 -20.28
C ARG A 119 -0.37 -13.54 -20.06
N LYS A 120 -0.22 -14.03 -18.83
CA LYS A 120 -0.35 -15.47 -18.54
C LYS A 120 -1.80 -15.95 -18.58
N MET A 121 -2.75 -15.05 -18.29
CA MET A 121 -4.19 -15.36 -18.23
C MET A 121 -4.89 -14.98 -19.54
N ASP A 122 -4.43 -13.90 -20.18
CA ASP A 122 -4.99 -13.33 -21.40
C ASP A 122 -3.86 -12.79 -22.30
N PRO A 123 -3.20 -13.66 -23.08
CA PRO A 123 -2.05 -13.30 -23.92
C PRO A 123 -2.39 -12.29 -25.02
N ASP A 124 -3.64 -12.31 -25.50
CA ASP A 124 -4.09 -11.50 -26.65
C ASP A 124 -4.57 -10.11 -26.23
N ASN A 125 -4.62 -9.83 -24.91
CA ASN A 125 -5.09 -8.54 -24.41
C ASN A 125 -4.11 -7.40 -24.76
N PRO A 126 -4.53 -6.37 -25.51
CA PRO A 126 -3.67 -5.26 -25.87
C PRO A 126 -3.20 -4.45 -24.65
N LEU A 127 -3.97 -4.46 -23.55
CA LEU A 127 -3.59 -3.77 -22.31
C LEU A 127 -2.23 -4.24 -21.78
N TYR A 128 -1.94 -5.54 -21.89
CA TYR A 128 -0.72 -6.12 -21.35
C TYR A 128 0.43 -6.18 -22.34
N GLN A 129 0.24 -5.73 -23.59
CA GLN A 129 1.33 -5.74 -24.55
C GLN A 129 2.36 -4.66 -24.23
N PRO A 130 3.65 -4.91 -24.52
CA PRO A 130 4.67 -3.87 -24.41
C PRO A 130 4.27 -2.72 -25.33
N SER A 131 3.98 -1.55 -24.76
CA SER A 131 3.89 -0.33 -25.56
C SER A 131 5.30 -0.07 -26.09
N GLY A 132 5.46 0.20 -27.39
CA GLY A 132 6.76 0.34 -28.07
C GLY A 132 7.71 1.40 -27.48
N ASN A 133 7.29 2.17 -26.48
CA ASN A 133 8.09 3.12 -25.73
C ASN A 133 9.03 2.49 -24.66
N THR A 134 8.85 1.21 -24.31
CA THR A 134 9.64 0.56 -23.24
C THR A 134 11.00 0.03 -23.73
N GLN A 135 11.26 0.00 -25.04
CA GLN A 135 12.55 -0.46 -25.60
C GLN A 135 13.63 0.63 -25.70
N GLN A 136 13.32 1.91 -25.48
CA GLN A 136 14.26 3.01 -25.72
C GLN A 136 15.18 3.37 -24.53
N GLY A 137 15.13 2.61 -23.42
CA GLY A 137 15.93 2.85 -22.21
C GLY A 137 17.03 1.81 -21.92
N ARG A 138 17.32 0.92 -22.88
CA ARG A 138 18.44 -0.03 -22.82
C ARG A 138 19.32 0.15 -24.05
N SER A 139 20.19 1.16 -23.99
CA SER A 139 21.37 1.30 -24.86
C SER A 139 22.45 1.96 -24.03
#